data_AF-A0A1M3SZR8-F1
#
_entry.id   AF-A0A1M3SZR8-F1
#
_cell.length_a   1.000
_cell.length_b   1.000
_cell.length_c   1.000
_cell.angle_alpha   90.00
_cell.angle_beta   90.00
_cell.angle_gamma   90.00
#
_symmetry.space_group_name_H-M   'P 1'
#
loop_
_entity.id
_entity.type
_entity.pdbx_description
1 polymer ?
#
loop_
_entity_poly.entity_id
_entity_poly.type
_entity_poly.pdbx_seq_one_letter_code
_entity_poly.pdbx_strand_id
1 'polypeptide(L)'
;MSRLERSFNTQSRVLQKSKIKYLCPKCLQGFSRSDVLYQHFRQKADAIHKGLDSNKSNFALFLSSYQRCMGALIPAAKLPKAPYCFDIFFVIEHYGEETESPNISDYGMRSIYMSQSMDNSLY
;
A
#
# COMPACT_ATOMS: atom_id res chain seq x y z
N MET A 1 -15.57 -8.32 -23.34
CA MET A 1 -14.56 -8.64 -22.32
C MET A 1 -13.25 -9.03 -22.98
N SER A 2 -12.15 -8.40 -22.59
CA SER A 2 -10.81 -8.73 -23.07
C SER A 2 -10.31 -10.09 -22.56
N ARG A 3 -9.25 -10.64 -23.16
CA ARG A 3 -8.60 -11.87 -22.66
C ARG A 3 -8.08 -11.67 -21.23
N LEU A 4 -7.54 -10.49 -20.94
CA LEU A 4 -7.00 -10.14 -19.63
C LEU A 4 -8.10 -10.14 -18.56
N GLU A 5 -9.21 -9.44 -18.82
CA GLU A 5 -10.37 -9.42 -17.91
C GLU A 5 -10.90 -10.82 -17.61
N ARG A 6 -11.02 -11.67 -18.64
CA ARG A 6 -11.47 -13.07 -18.46
C ARG A 6 -10.50 -13.86 -17.59
N SER A 7 -9.19 -13.70 -17.80
CA SER A 7 -8.16 -14.36 -17.00
C SER A 7 -8.23 -13.91 -15.54
N PHE A 8 -8.29 -12.60 -15.29
CA PHE A 8 -8.40 -12.03 -13.96
C PHE A 8 -9.65 -12.53 -13.22
N ASN A 9 -10.82 -12.44 -13.86
CA ASN A 9 -12.07 -12.90 -13.25
C ASN A 9 -12.06 -14.39 -12.92
N THR A 10 -11.45 -15.21 -13.80
CA THR A 10 -11.31 -16.65 -13.55
C THR A 10 -10.39 -16.91 -12.36
N GLN A 11 -9.24 -16.23 -12.29
CA GLN A 11 -8.30 -16.33 -11.17
C GLN A 11 -8.95 -15.90 -9.86
N SER A 12 -9.67 -14.76 -9.86
CA SER A 12 -10.40 -14.28 -8.69
C SER A 12 -11.41 -15.32 -8.17
N ARG A 13 -12.19 -15.95 -9.07
CA ARG A 13 -13.13 -17.03 -8.70
C ARG A 13 -12.42 -18.27 -8.13
N VAL A 14 -11.22 -18.60 -8.62
CA VAL A 14 -10.42 -19.69 -8.07
C VAL A 14 -9.92 -19.34 -6.67
N LEU A 15 -9.41 -18.12 -6.48
CA LEU A 15 -8.92 -17.64 -5.19
C LEU A 15 -10.03 -17.56 -4.14
N GLN A 16 -11.23 -17.09 -4.51
CA GLN A 16 -12.42 -17.08 -3.64
C GLN A 16 -12.80 -18.47 -3.12
N LYS A 17 -12.57 -19.51 -3.93
CA LYS A 17 -12.82 -20.92 -3.55
C LYS A 17 -11.63 -21.59 -2.87
N SER A 18 -10.47 -20.92 -2.85
CA SER A 18 -9.28 -21.44 -2.20
C SER A 18 -9.37 -21.28 -0.68
N LYS A 19 -8.44 -21.94 0.04
CA LYS A 19 -8.29 -21.72 1.48
C LYS A 19 -7.44 -20.50 1.81
N ILE A 20 -6.88 -19.81 0.82
CA ILE A 20 -5.97 -18.69 1.02
C ILE A 20 -6.80 -17.44 1.36
N LYS A 21 -6.53 -16.86 2.51
CA LYS A 21 -7.19 -15.64 2.99
C LYS A 21 -6.22 -14.47 3.10
N TYR A 22 -4.96 -14.75 3.42
CA TYR A 22 -3.96 -13.73 3.64
C TYR A 22 -2.72 -13.96 2.79
N LEU A 23 -2.05 -12.88 2.39
CA LEU A 23 -0.79 -12.88 1.67
C LEU A 23 0.31 -12.20 2.49
N CYS A 24 1.52 -12.76 2.43
CA CYS A 24 2.71 -11.99 2.78
C CYS A 24 3.06 -11.07 1.59
N PRO A 25 3.05 -9.73 1.73
CA PRO A 25 3.30 -8.84 0.61
C PRO A 25 4.76 -8.90 0.11
N LYS A 26 5.70 -9.37 0.94
CA LYS A 26 7.10 -9.55 0.51
C LYS A 26 7.31 -10.81 -0.33
N CYS A 27 6.68 -11.91 0.07
CA CYS A 27 6.92 -13.24 -0.53
C CYS A 27 5.82 -13.66 -1.52
N LEU A 28 4.68 -12.97 -1.52
CA LEU A 28 3.43 -13.39 -2.18
C LEU A 28 2.98 -14.81 -1.78
N GLN A 29 3.38 -15.25 -0.59
CA GLN A 29 2.99 -16.55 -0.04
C GLN A 29 1.60 -16.45 0.60
N GLY A 30 0.74 -17.44 0.28
CA GLY A 30 -0.62 -17.54 0.77
C GLY A 30 -0.75 -18.30 2.09
N PHE A 31 -1.64 -17.80 2.96
CA PHE A 31 -1.95 -18.36 4.26
C PHE A 31 -3.47 -18.40 4.46
N SER A 32 -3.96 -19.47 5.10
CA SER A 32 -5.39 -19.63 5.40
C SER A 32 -5.83 -18.96 6.69
N ARG A 33 -4.87 -18.62 7.56
CA ARG A 33 -5.10 -18.01 8.87
C ARG A 33 -4.06 -16.92 9.14
N SER A 34 -4.46 -15.91 9.90
CA SER A 34 -3.61 -14.77 10.23
C SER A 34 -2.52 -15.12 11.24
N ASP A 35 -2.78 -16.01 12.19
CA ASP A 35 -1.77 -16.43 13.18
C ASP A 35 -0.59 -17.16 12.53
N VAL A 36 -0.85 -17.98 11.51
CA VAL A 36 0.20 -18.64 10.71
C VAL A 36 0.98 -17.63 9.88
N LEU A 37 0.33 -16.61 9.34
CA LEU A 37 1.01 -15.49 8.65
C LEU A 37 1.94 -14.74 9.61
N TYR A 38 1.47 -14.41 10.81
CA TYR A 38 2.31 -13.73 11.82
C TYR A 38 3.45 -14.62 12.32
N GLN A 39 3.23 -15.93 12.43
CA GLN A 39 4.31 -16.88 12.71
C GLN A 39 5.36 -16.86 11.58
N HIS A 40 4.94 -16.82 10.32
CA HIS A 40 5.84 -16.67 9.18
C HIS A 40 6.68 -15.39 9.29
N PHE A 41 6.09 -14.26 9.69
CA PHE A 41 6.86 -13.02 9.91
C PHE A 41 7.94 -13.18 10.97
N ARG A 42 7.63 -13.83 12.10
CA ARG A 42 8.60 -14.05 13.19
C ARG A 42 9.71 -15.04 12.84
N GLN A 43 9.42 -16.02 11.98
CA GLN A 43 10.41 -17.02 11.55
C GLN A 43 11.41 -16.47 10.54
N LYS A 44 11.08 -15.38 9.84
CA LYS A 44 11.95 -14.75 8.86
C LYS A 44 12.87 -13.74 9.54
N ALA A 45 14.17 -13.86 9.27
CA ALA A 45 15.20 -13.05 9.91
C ALA A 45 15.37 -11.65 9.30
N ASP A 46 14.78 -11.39 8.12
CA ASP A 46 14.96 -10.12 7.42
C ASP A 46 14.17 -8.96 8.04
N ALA A 47 14.69 -7.75 7.84
CA ALA A 47 14.14 -6.53 8.42
C ALA A 47 12.71 -6.24 7.95
N ILE A 48 12.35 -6.69 6.74
CA ILE A 48 11.04 -6.45 6.16
C ILE A 48 9.97 -7.25 6.88
N HIS A 49 10.16 -8.56 7.06
CA HIS A 49 9.22 -9.40 7.79
C HIS A 49 9.09 -8.96 9.26
N LYS A 50 10.20 -8.56 9.90
CA LYS A 50 10.17 -7.95 11.24
C LYS A 50 9.32 -6.67 11.27
N GLY A 51 9.45 -5.83 10.24
CA GLY A 51 8.61 -4.64 10.09
C GLY A 51 7.13 -4.97 9.93
N LEU A 52 6.80 -5.98 9.13
CA LEU A 52 5.41 -6.44 8.95
C LEU A 52 4.77 -6.99 10.23
N ASP A 53 5.54 -7.62 11.12
CA ASP A 53 5.09 -8.09 12.45
C ASP A 53 4.88 -6.93 13.44
N SER A 54 5.47 -5.76 13.17
CA SER A 54 5.52 -4.62 14.10
C SER A 54 4.25 -3.75 14.11
N ASN A 55 3.15 -4.17 13.48
CA ASN A 55 1.92 -3.37 13.35
C ASN A 55 1.41 -2.80 14.70
N LYS A 56 1.49 -3.60 15.77
CA LYS A 56 1.00 -3.23 17.11
C LYS A 56 2.01 -2.46 17.96
N SER A 57 3.30 -2.66 17.74
CA SER A 57 4.37 -2.11 18.57
C SER A 57 5.02 -0.86 17.96
N ASN A 58 5.13 -0.81 16.64
CA ASN A 58 5.73 0.28 15.89
C ASN A 58 5.05 0.42 14.52
N PHE A 59 3.95 1.17 14.50
CA PHE A 59 3.14 1.35 13.29
C PHE A 59 3.91 2.05 12.14
N ALA A 60 4.83 2.96 12.45
CA ALA A 60 5.64 3.65 11.43
C ALA A 60 6.60 2.69 10.72
N LEU A 61 7.27 1.80 11.48
CA LEU A 61 8.10 0.73 10.91
C LEU A 61 7.26 -0.25 10.08
N PHE A 62 6.07 -0.60 10.58
CA PHE A 62 5.13 -1.44 9.84
C PHE A 62 4.73 -0.80 8.51
N LEU A 63 4.28 0.46 8.51
CA LEU A 63 3.79 1.14 7.31
C LEU A 63 4.89 1.27 6.26
N SER A 64 6.09 1.72 6.65
CA SER A 64 7.22 1.86 5.73
C SER A 64 7.65 0.51 5.13
N SER A 65 7.64 -0.56 5.92
CA SER A 65 7.93 -1.92 5.44
C SER A 65 6.84 -2.45 4.51
N TYR A 66 5.58 -2.18 4.84
CA TYR A 66 4.42 -2.59 4.04
C TYR A 66 4.44 -1.93 2.66
N GLN A 67 4.54 -0.60 2.61
CA GLN A 67 4.60 0.18 1.35
C GLN A 67 5.78 -0.28 0.48
N ARG A 68 6.94 -0.51 1.09
CA ARG A 68 8.13 -1.01 0.39
C ARG A 68 7.93 -2.38 -0.26
N CYS A 69 7.16 -3.28 0.36
CA CYS A 69 6.86 -4.59 -0.22
C CYS A 69 5.81 -4.50 -1.31
N MET A 70 4.78 -3.70 -1.09
CA MET A 70 3.72 -3.48 -2.04
C MET A 70 4.21 -2.79 -3.30
N GLY A 71 5.32 -2.04 -3.23
CA GLY A 71 5.75 -1.17 -4.33
C GLY A 71 4.76 -0.04 -4.58
N ALA A 72 3.98 0.35 -3.55
CA ALA A 72 2.89 1.30 -3.63
C ALA A 72 2.87 2.19 -2.38
N LEU A 73 2.62 3.49 -2.57
CA LEU A 73 2.52 4.47 -1.48
C LEU A 73 1.10 4.51 -0.92
N ILE A 74 0.65 3.41 -0.31
CA ILE A 74 -0.69 3.30 0.28
C ILE A 74 -0.76 4.17 1.54
N PRO A 75 -1.63 5.20 1.62
CA PRO A 75 -1.77 6.02 2.81
C PRO A 75 -2.28 5.21 4.00
N ALA A 76 -1.79 5.51 5.20
CA ALA A 76 -2.20 4.82 6.43
C ALA A 76 -3.73 4.82 6.65
N ALA A 77 -4.41 5.91 6.27
CA ALA A 77 -5.87 6.04 6.39
C ALA A 77 -6.65 5.10 5.45
N LYS A 78 -6.05 4.69 4.33
CA LYS A 78 -6.65 3.75 3.36
C LYS A 78 -6.33 2.29 3.70
N LEU A 79 -5.41 2.05 4.63
CA LEU A 79 -4.97 0.71 4.98
C LEU A 79 -5.98 0.06 5.94
N PRO A 80 -6.53 -1.12 5.63
CA PRO A 80 -7.40 -1.85 6.55
C PRO A 80 -6.66 -2.19 7.85
N LYS A 81 -7.41 -2.34 8.94
CA LYS A 81 -6.82 -2.77 10.22
C LYS A 81 -6.26 -4.18 10.10
N ALA A 82 -5.15 -4.45 10.78
CA ALA A 82 -4.60 -5.79 10.87
C ALA A 82 -5.64 -6.79 11.43
N PRO A 83 -5.74 -8.02 10.88
CA PRO A 83 -4.90 -8.59 9.82
C PRO A 83 -5.40 -8.32 8.38
N TYR A 84 -6.49 -7.57 8.18
CA TYR A 84 -7.15 -7.41 6.88
C TYR A 84 -6.34 -6.60 5.87
N CYS A 85 -5.36 -5.81 6.31
CA CYS A 85 -4.36 -5.24 5.39
C CYS A 85 -3.57 -6.31 4.64
N PHE A 86 -3.54 -7.55 5.12
CA PHE A 86 -2.92 -8.69 4.44
C PHE A 86 -3.93 -9.56 3.69
N ASP A 87 -5.21 -9.15 3.59
CA ASP A 87 -6.21 -9.90 2.83
C ASP A 87 -5.75 -10.11 1.38
N ILE A 88 -5.97 -11.32 0.86
CA ILE A 88 -5.52 -11.69 -0.49
C ILE A 88 -6.05 -10.75 -1.57
N PHE A 89 -7.31 -10.32 -1.50
CA PHE A 89 -7.89 -9.44 -2.51
C PHE A 89 -7.36 -8.02 -2.38
N PHE A 90 -7.25 -7.52 -1.13
CA PHE A 90 -6.68 -6.21 -0.88
C PHE A 90 -5.23 -6.10 -1.40
N VAL A 91 -4.41 -7.12 -1.09
CA VAL A 91 -3.01 -7.14 -1.54
C VAL A 91 -2.95 -7.20 -3.06
N ILE A 92 -3.69 -8.09 -3.73
CA ILE A 92 -3.67 -8.22 -5.20
C ILE A 92 -4.09 -6.91 -5.89
N GLU A 93 -5.12 -6.24 -5.36
CA GLU A 93 -5.66 -5.01 -5.96
C GLU A 93 -4.66 -3.84 -5.92
N HIS A 94 -3.89 -3.71 -4.83
CA HIS A 94 -3.01 -2.56 -4.60
C HIS A 94 -1.52 -2.89 -4.81
N TYR A 95 -1.20 -4.10 -5.29
CA TYR A 95 0.20 -4.52 -5.49
C TYR A 95 0.80 -3.84 -6.72
N GLY A 96 1.91 -3.12 -6.53
CA GLY A 96 2.58 -2.40 -7.60
C GLY A 96 1.73 -1.29 -8.20
N GLU A 97 0.67 -0.85 -7.50
CA GLU A 97 -0.04 0.38 -7.85
C GLU A 97 0.95 1.52 -7.63
N GLU A 98 1.69 1.84 -8.70
CA GLU A 98 2.40 3.10 -8.81
C GLU A 98 1.36 4.15 -8.48
N THR A 99 1.53 4.85 -7.36
CA THR A 99 0.91 6.16 -7.27
C THR A 99 1.40 6.87 -8.51
N GLU A 100 0.50 7.18 -9.44
CA GLU A 100 0.71 8.28 -10.36
C GLU A 100 1.40 9.34 -9.53
N SER A 101 2.69 9.55 -9.84
CA SER A 101 3.47 10.58 -9.17
C SER A 101 2.58 11.82 -9.14
N PRO A 102 2.33 12.47 -7.99
CA PRO A 102 1.71 13.77 -8.04
C PRO A 102 2.54 14.56 -9.03
N ASN A 103 1.94 14.94 -10.16
CA ASN A 103 2.61 15.63 -11.22
C ASN A 103 3.21 16.88 -10.57
N ILE A 104 4.50 16.85 -10.24
CA ILE A 104 5.25 18.02 -9.77
C ILE A 104 5.53 18.82 -11.04
N SER A 105 4.46 19.34 -11.64
CA SER A 105 4.51 20.26 -12.76
C SER A 105 3.41 21.34 -12.67
N ASP A 106 2.60 21.38 -11.61
CA ASP A 106 1.55 22.41 -11.46
C ASP A 106 1.66 23.29 -10.20
N TYR A 107 2.63 23.03 -9.30
CA TYR A 107 2.95 23.92 -8.17
C TYR A 107 4.26 24.71 -8.40
N GLY A 108 4.39 25.26 -9.61
CA GLY A 108 5.51 26.13 -10.01
C GLY A 108 5.08 27.45 -10.66
N MET A 109 3.79 27.78 -10.65
CA MET A 109 3.25 28.98 -11.34
C MET A 109 2.11 29.64 -10.55
N ARG A 110 2.26 29.79 -9.22
CA ARG A 110 1.32 30.64 -8.45
C ARG A 110 1.86 31.35 -7.20
N SER A 111 3.18 31.44 -7.03
CA SER A 111 3.79 32.16 -5.89
C SER A 111 4.68 33.36 -6.26
N ILE A 112 4.56 33.92 -7.48
CA ILE A 112 5.31 35.16 -7.85
C ILE A 112 4.38 36.37 -8.09
N TYR A 113 3.05 36.22 -7.99
CA TYR A 113 2.11 37.35 -8.10
C TYR A 113 1.24 37.52 -6.85
N MET A 114 1.87 37.65 -5.67
CA MET A 114 1.23 38.25 -4.48
C MET A 114 2.28 38.90 -3.56
N SER A 115 3.16 39.74 -4.13
CA SER A 115 4.11 40.55 -3.34
C SER A 115 4.28 41.98 -3.86
N GLN A 116 3.36 42.48 -4.68
CA GLN A 116 3.36 43.87 -5.13
C GLN A 116 1.93 44.42 -5.17
N SER A 117 1.41 44.74 -4.00
CA SER A 117 0.35 45.71 -3.68
C SER A 117 0.02 45.44 -2.22
N MET A 118 0.36 46.27 -1.25
CA MET A 118 0.12 47.70 -1.19
C MET A 118 1.13 48.34 -0.24
N ASP A 119 1.84 49.36 -0.69
CA ASP A 119 1.96 50.59 0.09
C ASP A 119 1.80 51.77 -0.86
N ASN A 120 1.00 52.70 -0.39
CA ASN A 120 0.19 53.62 -1.16
C ASN A 120 0.86 55.00 -1.25
N SER A 121 0.52 55.73 -2.32
CA SER A 121 0.39 57.20 -2.35
C SER A 121 1.66 58.08 -2.34
N LEU A 122 2.05 58.53 -3.54
CA LEU A 122 2.51 59.89 -3.78
C LEU A 122 1.27 60.77 -3.97
N TYR A 123 1.04 61.71 -3.04
CA TYR A 123 0.57 63.10 -3.18
C TYR A 123 0.16 63.64 -1.81
#